data_AF-A0A437QD07-F1
#
_entry.id   AF-A0A437QD07-F1
#
_cell.length_a   1.000
_cell.length_b   1.000
_cell.length_c   1.000
_cell.angle_alpha   90.00
_cell.angle_beta   90.00
_cell.angle_gamma   90.00
#
_symmetry.space_group_name_H-M   'P 1'
#
loop_
_entity.id
_entity.type
_entity.pdbx_description
1 polymer ?
#
loop_
_entity_poly.entity_id
_entity_poly.type
_entity_poly.pdbx_seq_one_letter_code
_entity_poly.pdbx_strand_id
1 'polypeptide(L)'
;MDRKLSSEDKFNIQQNFRRYLKFQDQYDGTNEVVKAAKSSRVWIVGVIALFFALASDFFLGAAAALFGLYFYRIVSASMKFGNAEEGKEDTQRWFATKGLKLEGRVLYFRDDQMLDNPIDPFDDAVYK
;
A
#
# COMPACT_ATOMS: atom_id res chain seq x y z
N MET A 1 -24.92 -17.38 15.66
CA MET A 1 -25.97 -17.28 14.62
C MET A 1 -25.26 -17.45 13.29
N ASP A 2 -25.61 -18.46 12.49
CA ASP A 2 -25.03 -18.71 11.16
C ASP A 2 -25.42 -17.61 10.18
N ARG A 3 -24.72 -16.48 10.25
CA ARG A 3 -24.91 -15.36 9.34
C ARG A 3 -24.19 -15.73 8.05
N LYS A 4 -24.98 -15.93 7.00
CA LYS A 4 -24.48 -16.26 5.66
C LYS A 4 -24.54 -15.04 4.75
N LEU A 5 -23.59 -14.95 3.84
CA LEU A 5 -23.51 -13.94 2.79
C LEU A 5 -24.56 -14.23 1.71
N SER A 6 -25.03 -13.18 1.03
CA SER A 6 -25.92 -13.35 -0.11
C SER A 6 -25.17 -14.03 -1.26
N SER A 7 -25.74 -15.10 -1.81
CA SER A 7 -25.19 -15.79 -2.98
C SER A 7 -25.11 -14.89 -4.22
N GLU A 8 -25.98 -13.88 -4.34
CA GLU A 8 -25.95 -12.91 -5.45
C GLU A 8 -24.68 -12.03 -5.42
N ASP A 9 -24.16 -11.76 -4.22
CA ASP A 9 -22.96 -10.95 -4.03
C ASP A 9 -21.66 -11.77 -4.10
N LYS A 10 -21.74 -13.11 -4.18
CA LYS A 10 -20.60 -14.03 -4.15
C LYS A 10 -19.50 -13.63 -5.12
N PHE A 11 -19.85 -13.44 -6.40
CA PHE A 11 -18.89 -13.06 -7.44
C PHE A 11 -18.19 -11.73 -7.12
N ASN A 12 -18.97 -10.71 -6.72
CA ASN A 12 -18.44 -9.39 -6.40
C ASN A 12 -17.52 -9.43 -5.17
N ILE A 13 -17.91 -10.18 -4.13
CA ILE A 13 -17.11 -10.37 -2.91
C ILE A 13 -15.79 -11.03 -3.26
N GLN A 14 -15.81 -12.13 -4.01
CA GLN A 14 -14.60 -12.84 -4.44
C GLN A 14 -13.69 -11.97 -5.30
N GLN A 15 -14.25 -11.23 -6.26
CA GLN A 15 -13.48 -10.35 -7.14
C GLN A 15 -12.85 -9.19 -6.36
N ASN A 16 -13.61 -8.51 -5.50
CA ASN A 16 -13.09 -7.41 -4.69
C ASN A 16 -12.12 -7.89 -3.62
N PHE A 17 -12.27 -9.12 -3.11
CA PHE A 17 -11.32 -9.71 -2.18
C PHE A 17 -9.96 -9.95 -2.85
N ARG A 18 -9.94 -10.49 -4.08
CA ARG A 18 -8.71 -10.60 -4.87
C ARG A 18 -8.08 -9.24 -5.17
N ARG A 19 -8.90 -8.23 -5.49
CA ARG A 19 -8.41 -6.86 -5.70
C ARG A 19 -7.78 -6.29 -4.44
N TYR A 20 -8.42 -6.46 -3.29
CA TYR A 20 -7.88 -6.03 -2.01
C TYR A 20 -6.54 -6.70 -1.70
N LEU A 21 -6.43 -8.03 -1.85
CA LEU A 21 -5.17 -8.74 -1.64
C LEU A 21 -4.05 -8.22 -2.55
N LYS A 22 -4.38 -7.95 -3.82
CA LYS A 22 -3.41 -7.34 -4.75
C LYS A 22 -2.95 -5.96 -4.28
N PHE A 23 -3.87 -5.10 -3.82
CA PHE A 23 -3.51 -3.78 -3.29
C PHE A 23 -2.72 -3.89 -1.99
N GLN A 24 -3.01 -4.88 -1.15
CA GLN A 24 -2.25 -5.15 0.05
C GLN A 24 -0.82 -5.61 -0.25
N ASP A 25 -0.62 -6.52 -1.20
CA ASP A 25 0.71 -6.92 -1.66
C ASP A 25 1.48 -5.72 -2.25
N GLN A 26 0.79 -4.86 -3.02
CA GLN A 26 1.38 -3.63 -3.55
C GLN A 26 1.74 -2.64 -2.44
N TYR A 27 0.89 -2.49 -1.43
CA TYR A 27 1.12 -1.64 -0.27
C TYR A 27 2.36 -2.11 0.51
N ASP A 28 2.42 -3.39 0.85
CA ASP A 28 3.55 -3.99 1.57
C ASP A 28 4.85 -3.82 0.77
N GLY A 29 4.83 -4.11 -0.54
CA GLY A 29 5.99 -3.96 -1.41
C GLY A 29 6.43 -2.50 -1.59
N THR A 30 5.50 -1.57 -1.80
CA THR A 30 5.83 -0.14 -1.97
C THR A 30 6.28 0.50 -0.67
N ASN A 31 5.78 0.06 0.49
CA ASN A 31 6.26 0.51 1.79
C ASN A 31 7.74 0.19 1.98
N GLU A 32 8.17 -1.03 1.66
CA GLU A 32 9.58 -1.41 1.71
C GLU A 32 10.44 -0.59 0.74
N VAL A 33 9.93 -0.29 -0.47
CA VAL A 33 10.61 0.61 -1.42
C VAL A 33 10.74 2.03 -0.87
N VAL A 34 9.70 2.57 -0.23
CA VAL A 34 9.75 3.90 0.41
C VAL A 34 10.78 3.91 1.54
N LYS A 35 10.81 2.87 2.40
CA LYS A 35 11.83 2.74 3.45
C LYS A 35 13.24 2.69 2.88
N ALA A 36 13.45 1.91 1.82
CA ALA A 36 14.73 1.82 1.11
C ALA A 36 15.14 3.14 0.43
N ALA A 37 14.18 3.86 -0.15
CA ALA A 37 14.43 5.18 -0.76
C ALA A 37 14.85 6.21 0.30
N LYS A 38 14.19 6.20 1.48
CA LYS A 38 14.53 7.08 2.61
C LYS A 38 15.86 6.70 3.28
N SER A 39 16.26 5.43 3.26
CA SER A 39 17.55 4.99 3.82
C SER A 39 18.74 5.23 2.88
N SER A 40 18.47 5.62 1.63
CA SER A 40 19.49 5.94 0.64
C SER A 40 20.45 7.02 1.15
N ARG A 41 21.75 6.75 1.04
CA ARG A 41 22.83 7.67 1.43
C ARG A 41 23.31 8.56 0.28
N VAL A 42 22.63 8.55 -0.87
CA VAL A 42 23.01 9.35 -2.06
C VAL A 42 23.09 10.85 -1.75
N TRP A 43 22.25 11.34 -0.83
CA TRP A 43 22.28 12.74 -0.40
C TRP A 43 23.63 13.12 0.25
N ILE A 44 24.34 12.19 0.88
CA ILE A 44 25.65 12.44 1.50
C ILE A 44 26.68 12.82 0.42
N VAL A 45 26.66 12.13 -0.72
CA VAL A 45 27.53 12.46 -1.86
C VAL A 45 27.17 13.83 -2.43
N GLY A 46 25.87 14.16 -2.45
CA GLY A 46 25.40 15.50 -2.81
C GLY A 46 25.94 16.60 -1.89
N VAL A 47 25.94 16.36 -0.58
CA VAL A 47 26.54 17.28 0.42
C VAL A 47 28.04 17.42 0.22
N ILE A 48 28.76 16.31 -0.01
CA ILE A 48 30.20 16.33 -0.28
C ILE A 48 30.49 17.17 -1.54
N ALA A 49 29.74 16.96 -2.62
CA ALA A 49 29.87 17.75 -3.84
C ALA A 49 29.61 19.25 -3.58
N LEU A 50 28.65 19.57 -2.71
CA LEU A 50 28.34 20.96 -2.35
C LEU A 50 29.52 21.66 -1.64
N PHE A 51 30.32 20.95 -0.84
CA PHE A 51 31.55 21.53 -0.27
C PHE A 51 32.57 21.95 -1.33
N PHE A 52 32.61 21.25 -2.46
CA PHE A 52 33.48 21.60 -3.59
C PHE A 52 32.83 22.60 -4.56
N ALA A 53 31.59 23.02 -4.34
CA ALA A 53 30.89 23.98 -5.19
C ALA A 53 31.57 25.36 -5.23
N LEU A 54 32.27 25.75 -4.15
CA LEU A 54 33.06 26.98 -4.11
C LEU A 54 34.26 26.94 -5.07
N ALA A 55 34.69 25.76 -5.50
CA ALA A 55 35.83 25.58 -6.41
C ALA A 55 35.41 25.44 -7.88
N SER A 56 34.16 25.03 -8.18
CA SER A 56 33.66 24.90 -9.54
C SER A 56 32.14 24.76 -9.63
N ASP A 57 31.55 25.44 -10.63
CA ASP A 57 30.13 25.31 -11.01
C ASP A 57 29.74 23.88 -11.40
N PHE A 58 30.70 23.05 -11.83
CA PHE A 58 30.46 21.64 -12.10
C PHE A 58 29.97 20.90 -10.84
N PHE A 59 30.61 21.16 -9.69
CA PHE A 59 30.25 20.51 -8.42
C PHE A 59 28.89 20.99 -7.91
N LEU A 60 28.53 22.24 -8.18
CA LEU A 60 27.18 22.77 -7.90
C LEU A 60 26.12 22.01 -8.71
N GLY A 61 26.35 21.82 -10.02
CA GLY A 61 25.45 21.04 -10.89
C GLY A 61 25.35 19.57 -10.49
N ALA A 62 26.49 18.95 -10.14
CA ALA A 62 26.53 17.57 -9.66
C ALA A 62 25.77 17.39 -8.35
N ALA A 63 25.94 18.31 -7.39
CA ALA A 63 25.20 18.30 -6.13
C ALA A 63 23.68 18.42 -6.39
N ALA A 64 23.26 19.38 -7.24
CA ALA A 64 21.86 19.55 -7.61
C ALA A 64 21.26 18.29 -8.25
N ALA A 65 21.98 17.62 -9.14
CA ALA A 65 21.53 16.37 -9.76
C ALA A 65 21.38 15.23 -8.74
N LEU A 66 22.32 15.10 -7.79
CA LEU A 66 22.27 14.07 -6.75
C LEU A 66 21.12 14.30 -5.77
N PHE A 67 20.87 15.54 -5.36
CA PHE A 67 19.70 15.88 -4.55
C PHE A 67 18.41 15.65 -5.33
N GLY A 68 18.35 16.08 -6.59
CA GLY A 68 17.22 15.84 -7.48
C GLY A 68 16.88 14.35 -7.60
N LEU A 69 17.89 13.50 -7.83
CA LEU A 69 17.71 12.05 -7.89
C LEU A 69 17.20 11.48 -6.56
N TYR A 70 17.74 11.94 -5.43
CA TYR A 70 17.33 11.50 -4.10
C TYR A 70 15.85 11.84 -3.83
N PHE A 71 15.46 13.09 -4.02
CA PHE A 71 14.08 13.52 -3.81
C PHE A 71 13.13 12.87 -4.82
N TYR A 72 13.53 12.74 -6.08
CA TYR A 72 12.73 12.05 -7.09
C TYR A 72 12.41 10.61 -6.69
N ARG A 73 13.39 9.86 -6.18
CA ARG A 73 13.19 8.49 -5.70
C ARG A 73 12.21 8.44 -4.53
N ILE A 74 12.32 9.36 -3.57
CA ILE A 74 11.39 9.43 -2.43
C ILE A 74 9.98 9.76 -2.90
N VAL A 75 9.80 10.82 -3.68
CA VAL A 75 8.48 11.28 -4.13
C VAL A 75 7.81 10.23 -5.00
N SER A 76 8.53 9.64 -5.97
CA SER A 76 7.97 8.60 -6.83
C SER A 76 7.58 7.33 -6.07
N ALA A 77 8.36 6.93 -5.05
CA ALA A 77 8.00 5.82 -4.19
C ALA A 77 6.77 6.14 -3.32
N SER A 78 6.71 7.34 -2.75
CA SER A 78 5.57 7.80 -1.95
C SER A 78 4.27 7.88 -2.76
N MET A 79 4.33 8.34 -4.02
CA MET A 79 3.16 8.35 -4.91
C MET A 79 2.63 6.94 -5.19
N LYS A 80 3.54 5.98 -5.45
CA LYS A 80 3.14 4.58 -5.67
C LYS A 80 2.52 3.96 -4.42
N PHE A 81 3.07 4.28 -3.25
CA PHE A 81 2.51 3.87 -1.97
C PHE A 81 1.11 4.46 -1.75
N GLY A 82 0.92 5.76 -1.98
CA GLY A 82 -0.38 6.42 -1.86
C GLY A 82 -1.44 5.80 -2.78
N ASN A 83 -1.11 5.52 -4.05
CA ASN A 83 -2.05 4.85 -4.96
C ASN A 83 -2.45 3.44 -4.48
N ALA A 84 -1.52 2.70 -3.87
CA ALA A 84 -1.81 1.37 -3.32
C ALA A 84 -2.67 1.46 -2.05
N GLU A 85 -2.43 2.46 -1.21
CA GLU A 85 -3.21 2.77 -0.01
C GLU A 85 -4.64 3.19 -0.37
N GLU A 86 -4.82 4.09 -1.33
CA GLU A 86 -6.13 4.51 -1.84
C GLU A 86 -6.92 3.31 -2.39
N GLY A 87 -6.31 2.46 -3.22
CA GLY A 87 -6.96 1.26 -3.75
C GLY A 87 -7.36 0.25 -2.66
N LYS A 88 -6.53 0.14 -1.60
CA LYS A 88 -6.84 -0.66 -0.43
C LYS A 88 -8.02 -0.06 0.36
N GLU A 89 -8.02 1.25 0.61
CA GLU A 89 -9.11 1.92 1.30
C GLU A 89 -10.43 1.83 0.54
N ASP A 90 -10.43 2.04 -0.78
CA ASP A 90 -11.62 1.96 -1.61
C ASP A 90 -12.26 0.57 -1.56
N THR A 91 -11.44 -0.48 -1.63
CA THR A 91 -11.92 -1.86 -1.49
C THR A 91 -12.43 -2.14 -0.07
N GLN A 92 -11.74 -1.67 0.97
CA GLN A 92 -12.22 -1.78 2.36
C GLN A 92 -13.55 -1.06 2.59
N ARG A 93 -13.71 0.15 2.04
CA ARG A 93 -14.97 0.91 2.10
C ARG A 93 -16.09 0.15 1.42
N TRP A 94 -15.83 -0.47 0.26
CA TRP A 94 -16.80 -1.33 -0.41
C TRP A 94 -17.23 -2.50 0.49
N PHE A 95 -16.30 -3.20 1.13
CA PHE A 95 -16.62 -4.27 2.08
C PHE A 95 -17.43 -3.76 3.28
N ALA A 96 -17.12 -2.57 3.80
CA ALA A 96 -17.86 -1.94 4.89
C ALA A 96 -19.32 -1.66 4.52
N THR A 97 -19.61 -1.31 3.25
CA THR A 97 -21.01 -1.16 2.77
C THR A 97 -21.78 -2.48 2.77
N LYS A 98 -21.08 -3.62 2.68
CA LYS A 98 -21.64 -4.97 2.76
C LYS A 98 -21.65 -5.55 4.18
N GLY A 99 -21.32 -4.73 5.19
CA GLY A 99 -21.26 -5.18 6.59
C GLY A 99 -20.06 -6.09 6.89
N LEU A 100 -19.02 -6.03 6.06
CA LEU A 100 -17.79 -6.80 6.21
C LEU A 100 -16.63 -5.88 6.56
N LYS A 101 -15.62 -6.44 7.21
CA LYS A 101 -14.35 -5.77 7.50
C LYS A 101 -13.18 -6.68 7.14
N LEU A 102 -12.06 -6.07 6.80
CA LEU A 102 -10.83 -6.77 6.47
C LEU A 102 -9.77 -6.43 7.50
N GLU A 103 -9.22 -7.45 8.15
CA GLU A 103 -8.08 -7.31 9.07
C GLU A 103 -6.91 -8.11 8.51
N GLY A 104 -5.82 -7.42 8.20
CA GLY A 104 -4.74 -8.02 7.43
C GLY A 104 -5.27 -8.55 6.10
N ARG A 105 -5.14 -9.87 5.88
CA ARG A 105 -5.57 -10.60 4.67
C ARG A 105 -6.86 -11.40 4.87
N VAL A 106 -7.54 -11.22 6.00
CA VAL A 106 -8.68 -12.05 6.41
C VAL A 106 -9.95 -11.21 6.48
N LEU A 107 -11.05 -11.78 6.01
CA LEU A 107 -12.37 -11.16 5.98
C LEU A 107 -13.16 -11.56 7.22
N TYR A 108 -13.88 -10.60 7.82
CA TYR A 108 -14.73 -10.81 8.98
C TYR A 108 -16.05 -10.05 8.80
N PHE A 109 -17.06 -10.41 9.59
CA PHE A 109 -18.23 -9.54 9.75
C PHE A 109 -17.84 -8.30 10.55
N ARG A 110 -18.44 -7.16 10.21
CA ARG A 110 -18.17 -5.88 10.89
C ARG A 110 -18.43 -5.94 12.39
N ASP A 111 -19.43 -6.71 12.79
CA ASP A 111 -19.86 -6.86 14.18
C ASP A 111 -18.93 -7.80 14.99
N ASP A 112 -18.06 -8.56 14.31
CA ASP A 112 -17.12 -9.47 14.97
C ASP A 112 -15.90 -8.70 15.49
N GLN A 113 -16.06 -8.02 16.63
CA GLN A 113 -15.00 -7.23 17.25
C GLN A 113 -13.83 -8.06 17.75
N MET A 114 -14.06 -9.33 18.12
CA MET A 114 -13.02 -10.23 18.64
C MET A 114 -12.22 -10.94 17.54
N LEU A 115 -12.68 -10.87 16.28
CA LEU A 115 -12.04 -11.51 15.12
C LEU A 115 -12.01 -13.04 15.25
N ASP A 116 -13.04 -13.61 15.87
CA ASP A 116 -13.09 -15.03 16.18
C ASP A 116 -13.61 -15.87 14.99
N ASN A 117 -14.38 -15.27 14.08
CA ASN A 117 -15.03 -15.96 12.97
C ASN A 117 -14.51 -15.46 11.62
N PRO A 118 -13.33 -15.94 11.18
CA PRO A 118 -12.83 -15.62 9.86
C PRO A 118 -13.76 -16.18 8.79
N ILE A 119 -14.01 -15.37 7.76
CA ILE A 119 -14.84 -15.73 6.61
C ILE A 119 -13.91 -16.05 5.45
N ASP A 120 -14.05 -17.24 4.87
CA ASP A 120 -13.47 -17.54 3.57
C ASP A 120 -14.47 -17.20 2.46
N PRO A 121 -14.27 -16.12 1.68
CA PRO A 121 -15.17 -15.76 0.59
C PRO A 121 -15.20 -16.77 -0.57
N PHE A 122 -14.31 -17.77 -0.58
CA PHE A 122 -14.31 -18.84 -1.57
C PHE A 122 -14.99 -20.12 -1.09
N ASP A 123 -15.36 -20.21 0.19
CA ASP A 123 -16.14 -21.32 0.71
C ASP A 123 -17.63 -21.10 0.41
N ASP A 124 -18.27 -22.08 -0.23
CA ASP A 124 -19.69 -22.00 -0.57
C ASP A 124 -20.59 -22.15 0.67
N ALA A 125 -20.07 -22.73 1.76
CA ALA A 125 -20.82 -22.94 2.99
C ALA A 125 -21.23 -21.62 3.68
N VAL A 126 -20.47 -20.54 3.48
CA VAL A 126 -20.77 -19.20 4.03
C VAL A 126 -21.82 -18.43 3.22
N TYR A 127 -22.31 -18.96 2.10
CA TYR A 127 -23.36 -18.32 1.28
C TYR A 127 -24.73 -18.97 1.49
N LYS A 128 -25.80 -18.16 1.35
CA LYS A 128 -27.21 -18.59 1.37
C LYS A 128 -27.97 -17.99 0.20
#